data_AF-A0A7W0UPL9-F1
#
_entry.id   AF-A0A7W0UPL9-F1
#
_cell.length_a   1.000
_cell.length_b   1.000
_cell.length_c   1.000
_cell.angle_alpha   90.00
_cell.angle_beta   90.00
_cell.angle_gamma   90.00
#
_symmetry.space_group_name_H-M   'P 1'
#
loop_
_entity.id
_entity.type
_entity.pdbx_description
1 polymer ?
#
loop_
_entity_poly.entity_id
_entity_poly.type
_entity_poly.pdbx_seq_one_letter_code
_entity_poly.pdbx_strand_id
1 'polypeptide(L)' 'MTTDSLSWLSVAQMREVDRVMIEELGISLVRMMENAGRNLALLARAVLGGDARGHRILVLAGRGGNG' A
#
# COMPACT_ATOMS: atom_id res chain seq x y z
N MET A 1 -20.18 -0.80 -0.45
CA MET A 1 -19.52 -2.11 -0.29
C MET A 1 -19.08 -2.22 1.15
N THR A 2 -19.62 -3.18 1.91
CA THR A 2 -19.10 -3.51 3.24
C THR A 2 -17.83 -4.35 3.06
N THR A 3 -16.84 -4.16 3.94
CA THR A 3 -15.53 -4.84 3.88
C THR A 3 -15.65 -6.37 3.89
N ASP A 4 -16.73 -6.90 4.46
CA ASP A 4 -17.06 -8.34 4.50
C ASP A 4 -17.28 -9.01 3.13
N SER A 5 -17.42 -8.21 2.05
CA SER A 5 -17.63 -8.74 0.69
C SER A 5 -16.33 -9.01 -0.08
N LEU A 6 -15.16 -8.72 0.48
CA LEU A 6 -13.86 -8.93 -0.15
C LEU A 6 -13.21 -10.23 0.34
N SER A 7 -12.72 -11.04 -0.60
CA SER A 7 -11.99 -12.27 -0.28
C SER A 7 -10.58 -12.00 0.22
N TRP A 8 -10.12 -12.83 1.16
CA TRP A 8 -8.74 -12.84 1.61
C TRP A 8 -7.84 -13.58 0.62
N LEU A 9 -6.61 -13.09 0.46
CA LEU A 9 -5.58 -13.74 -0.34
C LEU A 9 -4.54 -14.41 0.57
N SER A 10 -4.17 -15.63 0.24
CA SER A 10 -2.99 -16.30 0.80
C SER A 10 -1.70 -15.66 0.28
N VAL A 11 -0.58 -15.95 0.94
CA VAL A 11 0.75 -15.50 0.48
C VAL A 11 1.07 -15.98 -0.93
N ALA A 12 0.68 -17.20 -1.29
CA ALA A 12 0.88 -17.74 -2.63
C ALA A 12 0.07 -16.96 -3.67
N GLN A 13 -1.18 -16.62 -3.36
CA GLN A 13 -2.01 -15.79 -4.23
C GLN A 13 -1.47 -14.37 -4.36
N MET A 14 -0.96 -13.77 -3.27
CA MET A 14 -0.36 -12.44 -3.35
C MET A 14 0.89 -12.40 -4.25
N ARG A 15 1.73 -13.44 -4.20
CA ARG A 15 2.86 -13.56 -5.14
C ARG A 15 2.42 -13.67 -6.59
N GLU A 16 1.31 -14.36 -6.84
CA GLU A 16 0.75 -14.44 -8.19
C GLU A 16 0.20 -13.10 -8.65
N VAL A 17 -0.42 -12.32 -7.75
CA VAL A 17 -0.80 -10.93 -8.04
C VAL A 17 0.43 -10.12 -8.43
N ASP A 18 1.53 -10.19 -7.67
CA ASP A 18 2.77 -9.47 -7.98
C ASP A 18 3.32 -9.86 -9.36
N ARG A 19 3.28 -11.16 -9.70
CA ARG A 19 3.70 -11.69 -11.00
C ARG A 19 2.84 -11.10 -12.13
N VAL A 20 1.51 -11.18 -12.03
CA VAL A 20 0.58 -10.64 -13.03
C VAL A 20 0.79 -9.14 -13.21
N MET A 21 0.96 -8.39 -12.12
CA MET A 21 1.17 -6.95 -12.16
C MET A 21 2.42 -6.58 -12.96
N ILE A 22 3.52 -7.31 -12.79
CA ILE A 22 4.80 -7.03 -13.46
C ILE A 22 4.84 -7.60 -14.88
N GLU A 23 4.53 -8.89 -15.03
CA GLU A 23 4.77 -9.64 -16.27
C GLU A 23 3.67 -9.43 -17.31
N GLU A 24 2.41 -9.29 -16.87
CA GLU A 24 1.26 -9.21 -17.78
C GLU A 24 0.76 -7.77 -17.94
N LEU A 25 0.71 -7.01 -16.85
CA LEU A 25 0.19 -5.63 -16.85
C LEU A 25 1.29 -4.57 -17.03
N GLY A 26 2.57 -4.95 -16.94
CA GLY A 26 3.70 -4.02 -17.08
C GLY A 26 3.77 -2.94 -16.00
N ILE A 27 3.12 -3.16 -14.85
CA ILE A 27 3.15 -2.27 -13.70
C ILE A 27 4.34 -2.66 -12.83
N SER A 28 5.41 -1.86 -12.91
CA SER A 28 6.63 -2.14 -12.16
C SER A 28 6.41 -2.03 -10.64
N LEU A 29 7.23 -2.77 -9.89
CA LEU A 29 7.24 -2.72 -8.43
C LEU A 29 7.35 -1.29 -7.88
N VAL A 30 8.21 -0.45 -8.46
CA VAL A 30 8.36 0.95 -8.05
C VAL A 30 7.04 1.73 -8.17
N ARG A 31 6.25 1.51 -9.24
CA ARG A 31 4.95 2.17 -9.40
C ARG A 31 3.92 1.64 -8.39
N MET A 32 3.95 0.34 -8.09
CA MET A 32 3.11 -0.24 -7.03
C MET A 32 3.45 0.36 -5.66
N MET A 33 4.74 0.48 -5.35
CA MET A 33 5.23 1.06 -4.09
C MET A 33 4.87 2.54 -3.95
N GLU A 34 5.02 3.33 -5.01
CA GLU A 34 4.59 4.73 -5.02
C GLU A 34 3.08 4.86 -4.73
N ASN A 35 2.27 4.02 -5.38
CA ASN A 35 0.82 4.00 -5.14
C ASN A 35 0.47 3.57 -3.70
N ALA A 36 1.17 2.56 -3.17
CA ALA A 36 0.97 2.11 -1.79
C ALA A 36 1.34 3.22 -0.78
N GLY A 37 2.50 3.84 -0.94
CA GLY A 37 2.97 4.94 -0.08
C GLY A 37 2.05 6.16 -0.14
N ARG A 38 1.59 6.54 -1.33
CA ARG A 38 0.62 7.64 -1.51
C ARG A 38 -0.69 7.36 -0.76
N ASN A 39 -1.24 6.16 -0.89
CA ASN A 39 -2.49 5.80 -0.21
C ASN A 39 -2.29 5.75 1.32
N LEU A 40 -1.15 5.27 1.81
CA LEU A 40 -0.80 5.31 3.22
C LEU A 40 -0.72 6.75 3.74
N ALA A 41 -0.08 7.66 2.99
CA ALA A 41 0.00 9.06 3.35
C ALA A 41 -1.38 9.75 3.36
N LEU A 42 -2.26 9.42 2.40
CA LEU A 42 -3.63 9.92 2.37
C LEU A 42 -4.43 9.42 3.59
N LEU A 43 -4.31 8.14 3.94
CA LEU A 43 -4.93 7.58 5.14
C LEU A 43 -4.39 8.25 6.41
N ALA A 44 -3.07 8.41 6.54
CA ALA A 44 -2.46 9.08 7.68
C ALA A 44 -2.98 10.52 7.84
N ARG A 45 -3.10 11.28 6.75
CA ARG A 45 -3.71 12.62 6.76
C ARG A 45 -5.17 12.56 7.20
N ALA A 46 -5.95 11.61 6.71
CA ALA A 46 -7.36 11.47 7.09
C ALA A 46 -7.51 11.19 8.59
N VAL A 47 -6.67 10.32 9.17
CA VAL A 47 -6.62 10.04 10.60
C VAL A 47 -6.24 11.29 11.42
N LEU A 48 -5.43 12.19 10.86
CA LEU A 48 -5.07 13.48 11.47
C LEU A 48 -6.06 14.62 11.19
N GLY A 49 -7.29 14.32 10.72
CA GLY A 49 -8.32 15.33 10.47
C GLY A 49 -8.18 16.07 9.12
N GLY A 50 -7.42 15.50 8.17
CA GLY A 50 -7.28 15.98 6.79
C GLY A 50 -6.03 16.81 6.51
N ASP A 51 -5.31 17.26 7.55
CA ASP A 51 -4.08 18.04 7.44
C ASP A 51 -3.01 17.53 8.40
N ALA A 52 -1.85 17.18 7.84
CA ALA A 52 -0.71 16.70 8.63
C ALA A 52 0.22 17.84 9.08
N ARG A 53 0.02 19.09 8.65
CA ARG A 53 0.87 20.21 9.07
C ARG A 53 0.83 20.39 10.59
N GLY A 54 1.98 20.67 11.18
CA GLY A 54 2.14 20.84 12.63
C GLY A 54 2.16 19.53 13.43
N HIS A 55 1.88 18.37 12.82
CA HIS A 55 1.95 17.08 13.49
C HIS A 55 3.36 16.49 13.42
N ARG A 56 3.76 15.77 14.47
CA ARG A 56 4.99 14.98 14.48
C ARG A 56 4.67 13.56 14.02
N ILE A 57 5.39 13.09 13.01
CA ILE A 57 5.20 11.75 12.43
C ILE A 57 6.53 11.00 12.53
N LEU A 58 6.49 9.79 13.09
CA LEU A 58 7.63 8.86 13.11
C LEU A 58 7.34 7.75 12.10
N VAL A 59 8.28 7.51 11.18
CA VAL A 59 8.22 6.39 10.23
C VAL A 59 9.24 5.35 10.64
N LEU A 60 8.80 4.11 10.85
CA LEU A 60 9.66 2.97 11.16
C LEU A 60 9.70 2.04 9.95
N ALA A 61 10.81 2.10 9.22
CA ALA A 61 11.02 1.39 7.96
C ALA A 61 11.96 0.19 8.12
N GLY A 62 11.52 -0.99 7.69
CA GLY A 62 12.35 -2.19 7.62
C GLY A 62 13.10 -2.32 6.30
N ARG A 63 13.86 -3.42 6.11
CA ARG A 63 14.59 -3.68 4.84
C ARG A 63 13.75 -4.36 3.75
N GLY A 64 12.51 -4.72 4.06
CA GLY A 64 11.62 -5.46 3.14
C GLY A 64 10.75 -4.51 2.31
N GLY A 65 9.91 -5.07 1.43
CA GLY A 65 9.04 -4.31 0.54
C GLY A 65 7.94 -3.49 1.21
N ASN A 66 7.79 -3.53 2.53
CA ASN A 66 6.85 -2.68 3.28
C ASN A 66 7.54 -1.47 3.92
N GLY A 67 8.86 -1.52 4.06
CA GLY A 67 9.67 -0.49 4.69
C GLY A 67 9.97 0.66 3.75
#